data_AF-A0A482US53-F1
#
_entry.id   AF-A0A482US53-F1
#
_cell.length_a   1.000
_cell.length_b   1.000
_cell.length_c   1.000
_cell.angle_alpha   90.00
_cell.angle_beta   90.00
_cell.angle_gamma   90.00
#
_symmetry.space_group_name_H-M   'P 1'
#
loop_
_entity.id
_entity.type
_entity.pdbx_description
1 polymer ?
#
loop_
_entity_poly.entity_id
_entity_poly.type
_entity_poly.pdbx_seq_one_letter_code
_entity_poly.pdbx_strand_id
1 'polypeptide(L)' 'MEYCTGDVYDGQWERDFRHGWGKFTSNETGMTYEGYWREGKKVRLLIILCIDVGSTMLFVSKTVI' A
#
# COMPACT_ATOMS: atom_id res chain seq x y z
N MET A 1 5.96 -11.50 -22.11
CA MET A 1 6.44 -11.76 -20.74
C MET A 1 6.48 -10.43 -20.03
N GLU A 2 5.34 -9.94 -19.58
CA GLU A 2 5.25 -8.65 -18.89
C GLU A 2 5.00 -8.94 -17.42
N TYR A 3 6.09 -9.09 -16.67
CA TYR A 3 6.07 -8.89 -15.22
C TYR A 3 6.14 -7.39 -14.95
N CYS A 4 5.17 -6.65 -15.49
CA CYS A 4 4.89 -5.30 -15.02
C CYS A 4 4.01 -5.46 -13.78
N THR A 5 4.59 -5.99 -12.69
CA THR A 5 4.04 -5.77 -11.35
C THR A 5 4.09 -4.27 -11.14
N GLY A 6 3.09 -3.56 -11.66
CA GLY A 6 2.88 -2.12 -11.53
C GLY A 6 2.56 -1.72 -10.09
N ASP A 7 3.04 -2.52 -9.14
CA ASP A 7 2.86 -2.30 -7.73
C ASP A 7 3.65 -1.04 -7.35
N VAL A 8 2.93 -0.04 -6.88
CA VAL A 8 3.51 1.24 -6.53
C VAL A 8 3.74 1.25 -5.03
N TYR A 9 4.96 1.53 -4.60
CA TYR A 9 5.25 1.81 -3.20
C TYR A 9 5.68 3.27 -3.04
N ASP A 10 4.89 4.02 -2.28
CA ASP A 10 5.17 5.39 -1.88
C ASP A 10 5.54 5.39 -0.39
N GLY A 11 6.81 5.62 -0.07
CA GLY A 11 7.29 5.51 1.30
C GLY A 11 8.80 5.61 1.40
N GLN A 12 9.31 5.35 2.61
CA GLN A 12 10.76 5.42 2.84
C GLN A 12 11.44 4.14 2.34
N TRP A 13 12.69 4.31 1.90
CA TRP A 13 13.52 3.22 1.43
C TRP A 13 14.83 3.24 2.22
N GLU A 14 15.27 2.08 2.67
CA GLU A 14 16.53 1.89 3.37
C GLU A 14 17.19 0.61 2.86
N ARG A 15 18.45 0.71 2.42
CA ARG A 15 19.25 -0.43 1.91
C ARG A 15 18.52 -1.22 0.82
N ASP A 16 17.93 -0.52 -0.15
CA ASP A 16 17.16 -1.11 -1.27
C ASP A 16 15.88 -1.85 -0.83
N PHE A 17 15.50 -1.72 0.44
CA PHE A 17 14.28 -2.29 0.98
C PHE A 17 13.30 -1.21 1.42
N ARG A 18 12.00 -1.51 1.27
CA ARG A 18 10.92 -0.68 1.83
C ARG A 18 11.08 -0.61 3.35
N HIS A 19 11.11 0.60 3.88
CA HIS A 19 11.30 0.86 5.31
C HIS A 19 10.38 2.01 5.74
N GLY A 20 10.08 2.10 7.04
CA GLY A 20 9.34 3.23 7.58
C GLY A 20 7.87 3.22 7.18
N TRP A 21 7.24 4.37 7.29
CA TRP A 21 5.84 4.55 6.92
C TRP A 21 5.70 4.68 5.41
N GLY A 22 4.77 3.90 4.83
CA GLY A 22 4.53 3.94 3.40
C GLY A 22 3.25 3.24 2.96
N LYS A 23 2.84 3.58 1.75
CA LYS A 23 1.64 3.15 1.06
C LYS A 23 2.02 2.28 -0.13
N PHE A 24 1.54 1.04 -0.13
CA PHE A 24 1.75 0.06 -1.21
C PHE A 24 0.45 -0.16 -1.97
N THR A 25 0.43 0.10 -3.25
CA THR A 25 -0.71 -0.16 -4.13
C THR A 25 -0.40 -1.40 -4.96
N SER A 26 -1.19 -2.45 -4.76
CA SER A 26 -1.18 -3.64 -5.62
C SER A 26 -1.91 -3.31 -6.91
N ASN A 27 -1.23 -3.42 -8.06
CA ASN A 27 -1.88 -3.21 -9.36
C ASN A 27 -2.72 -4.42 -9.78
N GLU A 28 -2.37 -5.61 -9.30
CA GLU A 28 -3.12 -6.85 -9.59
C GLU A 28 -4.52 -6.83 -8.97
N THR A 29 -4.64 -6.33 -7.75
CA THR A 29 -5.91 -6.31 -7.00
C THR A 29 -6.53 -4.92 -6.92
N GLY A 30 -5.81 -3.86 -7.30
CA GLY A 30 -6.20 -2.47 -7.05
C GLY A 30 -6.22 -2.08 -5.56
N MET A 31 -5.72 -2.96 -4.68
CA MET A 31 -5.76 -2.74 -3.24
C MET A 31 -4.57 -1.91 -2.80
N THR A 32 -4.84 -0.90 -1.99
CA THR A 32 -3.80 -0.04 -1.42
C THR A 32 -3.66 -0.27 0.08
N TYR A 33 -2.43 -0.39 0.54
CA TYR A 33 -2.05 -0.78 1.89
C TYR A 33 -1.18 0.32 2.50
N GLU A 34 -1.69 1.03 3.49
CA GLU A 34 -0.93 2.05 4.23
C GLU A 34 -0.44 1.45 5.55
N GLY A 35 0.88 1.51 5.80
CA GLY A 35 1.48 0.81 6.92
C GLY A 35 2.96 1.10 7.16
N TYR A 36 3.52 0.49 8.20
CA TYR A 36 4.95 0.49 8.49
C TYR A 36 5.65 -0.72 7.87
N TRP A 37 6.79 -0.47 7.25
CA TRP A 37 7.63 -1.41 6.52
C TRP A 37 8.99 -1.50 7.18
N ARG A 38 9.60 -2.69 7.16
CA ARG A 38 10.97 -2.89 7.64
C ARG A 38 11.58 -4.01 6.84
N GLU A 39 12.76 -3.77 6.28
CA GLU A 39 13.51 -4.78 5.51
C GLU A 39 12.66 -5.42 4.40
N GLY A 40 11.80 -4.61 3.75
CA GLY A 40 10.96 -5.05 2.63
C GLY A 40 9.69 -5.81 3.03
N LYS A 41 9.50 -6.07 4.33
CA LYS A 41 8.34 -6.78 4.90
C LYS A 41 7.33 -5.79 5.48
N LYS A 42 6.05 -6.14 5.37
CA LYS A 42 4.93 -5.45 6.02
C LYS A 42 5.01 -5.73 7.52
N VAL A 43 5.34 -4.73 8.35
CA VAL A 43 5.41 -4.89 9.80
C VAL A 43 4.09 -4.54 10.45
N ARG A 44 3.49 -3.41 10.06
CA ARG A 44 2.21 -2.95 10.57
C ARG A 44 1.37 -2.45 9.42
N LEU A 45 0.15 -2.94 9.29
CA LEU A 45 -0.82 -2.46 8.31
C LEU A 45 -1.88 -1.65 9.05
N LEU A 46 -2.10 -0.40 8.66
CA LEU A 46 -3.10 0.46 9.28
C LEU A 46 -4.38 0.54 8.49
N ILE A 47 -4.32 0.58 7.16
CA ILE A 47 -5.51 0.75 6.33
C ILE A 47 -5.35 -0.09 5.05
N ILE A 48 -6.40 -0.85 4.71
CA ILE A 48 -6.60 -1.42 3.38
C ILE A 48 -7.63 -0.52 2.68
N LEU A 49 -7.18 0.30 1.74
CA LEU A 49 -8.06 1.04 0.84
C LEU A 49 -8.33 0.15 -0.38
N CYS A 50 -9.57 -0.29 -0.54
CA CYS A 50 -10.04 -0.92 -1.78
C CYS A 50 -10.28 0.21 -2.81
N ILE A 51 -9.66 0.15 -3.99
CA ILE A 51 -10.00 1.08 -5.07
C ILE A 51 -11.23 0.51 -5.79
N ASP A 52 -12.31 1.27 -5.69
CA ASP A 52 -13.58 1.17 -6.40
C ASP A 52 -13.54 0.46 -7.77
N VAL A 53 -14.37 -0.58 -7.90
CA VAL A 53 -15.07 -0.89 -9.14
C VAL A 53 -16.26 0.08 -9.27
N GLY A 54 -15.98 1.31 -9.71
CA GLY A 54 -17.01 2.25 -10.18
C GLY A 54 -17.71 3.11 -9.10
N SER A 55 -17.32 4.38 -9.05
CA SER A 55 -18.13 5.54 -8.65
C SER A 55 -18.51 5.80 -7.18
N THR A 56 -18.03 5.08 -6.18
CA THR A 56 -18.27 5.48 -4.78
C THR A 56 -17.05 5.26 -3.89
N MET A 57 -16.13 6.23 -3.91
CA MET A 57 -14.99 6.34 -3.00
C MET A 57 -15.48 6.23 -1.55
N LEU A 58 -15.51 5.00 -1.01
CA LEU A 58 -15.76 4.74 0.38
C LEU A 58 -14.49 5.17 1.10
N PHE A 59 -14.53 6.38 1.66
CA PHE A 59 -13.61 6.78 2.71
C PHE A 59 -13.79 5.79 3.86
N VAL A 60 -13.04 4.68 3.83
CA VAL A 60 -12.88 3.81 4.99
C VAL A 60 -12.20 4.70 6.03
N SER A 61 -13.04 5.16 6.97
CA SER A 61 -12.71 6.06 8.06
C SER A 61 -11.26 5.87 8.50
N LYS A 62 -10.44 6.92 8.36
CA LYS A 62 -9.21 7.04 9.14
C LYS A 62 -9.63 7.15 10.61
N THR A 63 -9.98 6.02 11.23
CA THR A 63 -10.06 5.92 12.69
C THR A 63 -8.63 5.77 13.18
N VAL A 64 -7.93 6.91 13.21
CA VAL A 64 -6.78 7.11 14.07
C VAL A 64 -7.35 7.16 15.48
N ILE A 65 -7.13 6.10 16.26
CA ILE A 65 -7.14 6.18 17.72
C ILE A 65 -5.77 6.71 18.17
#